data_AF-A0A0D1LAD5-F1
#
_entry.id   AF-A0A0D1LAD5-F1
#
_cell.length_a   1.000
_cell.length_b   1.000
_cell.length_c   1.000
_cell.angle_alpha   90.00
_cell.angle_beta   90.00
_cell.angle_gamma   90.00
#
_symmetry.space_group_name_H-M   'P 1'
#
loop_
_entity.id
_entity.type
_entity.pdbx_description
1 polymer ?
#
loop_
_entity_poly.entity_id
_entity_poly.type
_entity_poly.pdbx_seq_one_letter_code
_entity_poly.pdbx_strand_id
1 'polypeptide(L)' 'MAFGVKREELNRWKQAVKRGEIAFLTHYWLDDRFPEARTVTKAGCADIDKLVSGERRTG' A
#
# COMPACT_ATOMS: atom_id res chain seq x y z
N MET A 1 -1.55 15.07 7.95
CA MET A 1 -0.79 15.64 6.80
C MET A 1 0.29 14.62 6.42
N ALA A 2 0.39 14.23 5.15
CA ALA A 2 1.37 13.22 4.72
C ALA A 2 2.75 13.88 4.55
N PHE A 3 3.70 13.50 5.39
CA PHE A 3 5.05 14.04 5.38
C PHE A 3 6.00 12.97 4.81
N GLY A 4 6.85 13.33 3.84
CA GLY A 4 7.88 12.42 3.35
C GLY A 4 7.47 11.38 2.30
N VAL A 5 6.33 11.53 1.62
CA VAL A 5 6.07 10.78 0.37
C VAL A 5 6.28 11.69 -0.84
N LYS A 6 7.27 11.37 -1.69
CA LYS A 6 7.46 12.11 -2.94
C LYS A 6 6.39 11.69 -3.93
N ARG A 7 5.90 12.64 -4.74
CA ARG A 7 4.90 12.39 -5.79
C ARG A 7 5.36 11.32 -6.78
N GLU A 8 6.67 11.22 -7.00
CA GLU A 8 7.28 10.20 -7.83
C GLU A 8 7.19 8.80 -7.23
N GLU A 9 7.42 8.66 -5.91
CA GLU A 9 7.26 7.38 -5.20
C GLU A 9 5.81 6.91 -5.22
N LEU A 10 4.86 7.83 -5.01
CA LEU A 10 3.44 7.55 -5.14
C LEU A 10 3.08 7.08 -6.56
N ASN A 11 3.65 7.71 -7.59
CA ASN A 11 3.44 7.32 -8.98
C ASN A 11 4.05 5.94 -9.27
N ARG A 12 5.27 5.66 -8.79
CA ARG A 12 5.91 4.34 -8.94
C ARG A 12 5.09 3.25 -8.25
N TRP A 13 4.61 3.51 -7.03
CA TRP A 13 3.71 2.60 -6.31
C TRP A 13 2.43 2.36 -7.13
N LYS A 14 1.76 3.41 -7.62
CA LYS A 14 0.56 3.26 -8.47
C LYS A 14 0.83 2.44 -9.73
N GLN A 15 1.99 2.62 -10.37
CA GLN A 15 2.36 1.85 -11.56
C GLN A 15 2.64 0.38 -11.22
N ALA A 16 3.34 0.10 -10.11
CA ALA A 16 3.56 -1.27 -9.64
C ALA A 16 2.24 -1.98 -9.33
N VAL A 17 1.34 -1.32 -8.60
CA VAL A 17 -0.01 -1.82 -8.36
C VAL A 17 -0.71 -2.13 -9.68
N LYS A 18 -0.73 -1.19 -10.65
CA LYS A 18 -1.35 -1.38 -11.96
C LYS A 18 -0.77 -2.52 -12.80
N ARG A 19 0.53 -2.84 -12.64
CA ARG A 19 1.16 -3.99 -13.29
C ARG A 19 0.75 -5.34 -12.69
N GLY A 20 -0.09 -5.34 -11.65
CA GLY A 20 -0.49 -6.55 -10.92
C GLY A 20 0.57 -7.01 -9.92
N GLU A 21 1.56 -6.16 -9.60
CA GLU A 21 2.52 -6.42 -8.54
C GLU A 21 1.92 -6.08 -7.17
N ILE A 22 2.34 -6.80 -6.14
CA ILE A 22 2.05 -6.43 -4.76
C ILE A 22 3.05 -5.35 -4.36
N ALA A 23 2.57 -4.13 -4.13
CA ALA A 23 3.42 -2.99 -3.79
C ALA A 23 3.02 -2.39 -2.44
N PHE A 24 4.03 -2.12 -1.61
CA PHE A 24 3.86 -1.46 -0.32
C PHE A 24 4.48 -0.06 -0.36
N LEU A 25 3.79 0.92 0.21
CA LEU A 25 4.27 2.29 0.36
C LEU A 25 4.11 2.71 1.80
N THR A 26 5.22 2.80 2.53
CA THR A 26 5.27 3.30 3.90
C THR A 26 5.74 4.75 3.91
N HIS A 27 4.99 5.64 4.55
CA HIS A 27 5.39 7.03 4.72
C HIS A 27 4.95 7.58 6.08
N TYR A 28 5.51 8.73 6.47
CA TYR A 28 5.13 9.38 7.73
C TYR A 28 3.77 10.05 7.60
N TRP A 29 2.88 9.70 8.52
CA TRP A 29 1.56 10.33 8.67
C TRP A 29 1.52 10.91 10.08
N LEU A 30 1.39 12.23 10.17
CA LEU A 30 1.06 12.91 11.42
C LEU A 30 -0.40 13.37 11.36
N ASP A 31 -1.23 12.84 12.26
CA ASP A 31 -2.65 13.19 12.44
C ASP A 31 -2.92 13.37 13.93
N ASP A 32 -3.52 14.50 14.32
CA ASP A 32 -3.80 14.79 15.73
C ASP A 32 -4.80 13.81 16.34
N ARG A 33 -5.58 13.09 15.52
CA ARG A 33 -6.48 12.02 15.97
C ARG A 33 -5.76 10.73 16.33
N PHE A 34 -4.53 10.54 15.84
CA PHE A 34 -3.72 9.35 16.07
C PHE A 34 -2.31 9.75 16.51
N PRO A 35 -2.14 10.34 17.70
CA PRO A 35 -0.86 10.89 18.16
C PRO A 35 0.26 9.84 18.30
N GLU A 36 -0.12 8.56 18.46
CA GLU A 36 0.82 7.43 18.58
C GLU A 36 1.21 6.83 17.21
N ALA A 37 0.38 7.02 16.18
CA ALA A 37 0.62 6.48 14.84
C ALA A 37 1.39 7.49 13.99
N ARG A 38 2.71 7.28 13.87
CA ARG A 38 3.61 8.18 13.13
C ARG A 38 3.80 7.80 11.66
N THR A 39 3.47 6.57 11.30
CA THR A 39 3.70 6.02 9.96
C THR A 39 2.47 5.28 9.49
N VAL A 40 2.24 5.29 8.19
CA VAL A 40 1.20 4.51 7.53
C VAL A 40 1.83 3.66 6.44
N THR A 41 1.39 2.41 6.37
CA THR A 41 1.75 1.50 5.29
C THR A 41 0.54 1.28 4.41
N LYS A 42 0.68 1.58 3.11
CA LYS A 42 -0.34 1.34 2.09
C LYS A 42 0.04 0.13 1.26
N ALA A 43 -0.74 -0.94 1.35
CA ALA A 43 -0.64 -2.08 0.46
C ALA A 43 -1.54 -1.86 -0.77
N GLY A 44 -1.05 -2.20 -1.96
CA GLY A 44 -1.84 -2.18 -3.18
C GLY A 44 -1.49 -3.37 -4.06
N CYS A 45 -2.51 -3.93 -4.71
CA CYS A 45 -2.39 -4.96 -5.72
C CYS A 45 -3.55 -4.76 -6.70
N ALA A 46 -3.28 -4.72 -8.02
CA ALA A 46 -4.36 -4.72 -9.01
C ALA A 46 -4.91 -6.12 -9.29
N ASP A 47 -4.19 -7.15 -8.86
CA ASP A 47 -4.56 -8.55 -9.06
C ASP A 47 -5.17 -9.11 -7.77
N ILE A 48 -6.37 -8.62 -7.45
CA ILE A 48 -7.18 -9.17 -6.35
C ILE A 48 -7.48 -10.66 -6.60
N ASP A 49 -7.62 -11.07 -7.86
CA ASP A 49 -7.83 -12.47 -8.23
C ASP A 49 -6.64 -13.36 -7.85
N LYS A 50 -5.39 -12.89 -7.95
CA LYS A 50 -4.23 -13.61 -7.38
C LYS A 50 -4.28 -13.73 -5.86
N LEU A 51 -4.79 -12.72 -5.16
CA LEU A 51 -4.93 -12.77 -3.70
C LEU A 51 -6.05 -13.74 -3.28
N VAL A 52 -7.16 -13.78 -4.02
CA VAL A 52 -8.30 -14.67 -3.75
C VAL A 52 -8.08 -16.10 -4.23
N SER A 53 -7.31 -16.30 -5.32
CA SER A 53 -7.01 -17.64 -5.85
C SER A 53 -6.16 -18.49 -4.89
N GLY A 54 -5.54 -17.88 -3.87
CA GLY A 54 -4.80 -18.59 -2.82
C GLY A 54 -5.68 -19.32 -1.80
N GLU A 55 -6.98 -19.00 -1.71
CA GLU A 55 -7.87 -19.52 -0.65
C GLU A 55 -8.70 -20.75 -1.08
N ARG A 56 -8.40 -21.37 -2.23
CA ARG A 56 -9.03 -22.64 -2.65
C ARG A 56 -8.14 -23.87 -2.50
N ARG A 57 -7.20 -23.86 -1.54
CA ARG A 57 -6.33 -25.04 -1.30
C ARG A 57 -6.09 -25.38 0.17
N THR A 58 -7.14 -25.33 0.96
CA THR A 58 -7.33 -26.08 2.22
C THR A 58 -8.77 -26.56 2.17
N GLY A 59 -9.10 -27.83 1.94
CA GLY A 59 -8.49 -29.03 2.53
C GLY A 59 -9.39 -29.43 3.68
#